data_AF-A0A6V7M553-F1
#
_entry.id   AF-A0A6V7M553-F1
#
_cell.length_a   1.000
_cell.length_b   1.000
_cell.length_c   1.000
_cell.angle_alpha   90.00
_cell.angle_beta   90.00
_cell.angle_gamma   90.00
#
_symmetry.space_group_name_H-M   'P 1'
#
loop_
_entity.id
_entity.type
_entity.pdbx_description
1 polymer ?
#
loop_
_entity_poly.entity_id
_entity_poly.type
_entity_poly.pdbx_seq_one_letter_code
_entity_poly.pdbx_strand_id
1 'polypeptide(L)' 'VWSAGCVLAELLLGQPIFPGDSGVDQLVEIIKVLGTPTRDQIREMNPNYTEFKFPQIKSHPWQK' A
#
# COMPACT_ATOMS: atom_id res chain seq x y z
N VAL A 1 -5.83 11.50 -6.51
CA VAL A 1 -6.17 11.56 -5.07
C VAL A 1 -5.16 10.77 -4.22
N TRP A 2 -4.84 9.51 -4.57
CA TRP A 2 -3.84 8.69 -3.85
C TRP A 2 -2.54 9.43 -3.49
N SER A 3 -1.85 10.01 -4.49
CA SER A 3 -0.59 10.72 -4.26
C SER A 3 -0.74 11.92 -3.32
N ALA A 4 -1.87 12.63 -3.36
CA ALA A 4 -2.13 13.73 -2.43
C ALA A 4 -2.32 13.22 -0.99
N GLY A 5 -2.91 12.03 -0.81
CA GLY A 5 -2.99 11.35 0.48
C GLY A 5 -1.61 10.96 1.02
N CYS A 6 -0.71 10.48 0.16
CA CYS A 6 0.68 10.20 0.54
C CYS A 6 1.40 11.48 1.02
N VAL A 7 1.27 12.59 0.29
CA VAL A 7 1.86 13.89 0.67
C VAL A 7 1.31 14.36 2.02
N LEU A 8 -0.02 14.28 2.21
CA LEU A 8 -0.63 14.66 3.49
C LEU A 8 -0.08 13.82 4.64
N ALA A 9 0.01 12.50 4.48
CA ALA A 9 0.54 11.62 5.50
C ALA A 9 2.03 11.88 5.77
N GLU A 10 2.82 12.15 4.74
CA GLU A 10 4.23 12.52 4.87
C GLU A 10 4.41 13.81 5.67
N LEU A 11 3.59 14.82 5.43
CA LEU A 11 3.59 16.06 6.22
C LEU A 11 3.27 15.83 7.70
N LEU A 12 2.38 14.86 8.00
CA LEU A 12 2.02 14.52 9.38
C LEU A 12 3.09 13.68 10.10
N LEU A 13 3.77 12.79 9.36
CA LEU A 13 4.80 11.88 9.89
C LEU A 13 6.21 12.51 9.92
N GLY A 14 6.44 13.57 9.14
CA GLY A 14 7.77 14.17 8.92
C GLY A 14 8.70 13.32 8.05
N GLN A 15 8.20 12.22 7.48
CA GLN A 15 8.92 11.29 6.61
C GLN A 15 7.94 10.57 5.67
N PRO A 16 8.39 10.04 4.52
CA PRO A 16 7.53 9.34 3.58
C PRO A 16 6.81 8.17 4.24
N ILE A 17 5.47 8.11 4.07
CA ILE A 17 4.63 7.04 4.63
C ILE A 17 4.92 5.67 4.01
N PHE A 18 5.38 5.64 2.75
CA PHE A 18 5.71 4.42 2.00
C PHE A 18 7.09 4.56 1.34
N PRO A 19 8.20 4.32 2.06
CA PRO A 19 9.55 4.45 1.53
C PRO A 19 10.00 3.17 0.82
N GLY A 20 9.88 3.09 -0.50
CA GLY A 20 10.34 1.95 -1.31
C GLY A 20 11.48 2.29 -2.27
N ASP A 21 12.50 1.43 -2.33
CA ASP A 21 13.66 1.56 -3.24
C ASP A 21 13.41 0.96 -4.63
N SER A 22 12.39 0.10 -4.75
CA SER A 22 11.94 -0.50 -6.01
C SER A 22 10.41 -0.54 -6.09
N GLY A 23 9.85 -0.83 -7.26
CA GLY A 23 8.39 -0.96 -7.41
C GLY A 23 7.79 -2.10 -6.56
N VAL A 24 8.57 -3.15 -6.29
CA VAL A 24 8.14 -4.26 -5.43
C VAL A 24 8.20 -3.83 -3.96
N ASP A 25 9.28 -3.16 -3.54
CA ASP A 25 9.44 -2.68 -2.16
C ASP A 25 8.38 -1.63 -1.82
N GLN A 26 8.08 -0.71 -2.75
CA GLN A 26 7.01 0.27 -2.60
C GLN A 26 5.67 -0.39 -2.29
N LEU A 27 5.36 -1.49 -2.97
CA LEU A 27 4.13 -2.22 -2.78
C LEU A 27 4.13 -3.01 -1.46
N VAL A 28 5.28 -3.52 -1.03
CA VAL A 28 5.44 -4.12 0.31
C VAL A 28 5.18 -3.09 1.42
N GLU A 29 5.69 -1.86 1.30
CA GLU A 29 5.41 -0.80 2.28
C GLU A 29 3.93 -0.45 2.37
N ILE A 30 3.23 -0.40 1.22
CA ILE A 30 1.78 -0.17 1.19
C ILE A 30 1.03 -1.30 1.92
N ILE A 31 1.41 -2.56 1.66
CA ILE A 31 0.78 -3.73 2.30
C ILE A 31 1.05 -3.78 3.80
N LYS A 32 2.23 -3.36 4.28
CA LYS A 32 2.53 -3.30 5.72
C LYS A 32 1.53 -2.42 6.49
N VAL A 33 1.04 -1.37 5.85
CA VAL A 33 0.11 -0.40 6.45
C VAL A 33 -1.35 -0.80 6.19
N LEU A 34 -1.71 -1.06 4.94
CA LEU A 34 -3.10 -1.31 4.53
C LEU A 34 -3.53 -2.77 4.58
N GLY A 35 -2.58 -3.69 4.78
CA GLY A 35 -2.79 -5.13 4.68
C GLY A 35 -2.77 -5.64 3.24
N THR A 36 -2.88 -6.95 3.11
CA THR A 36 -2.89 -7.62 1.81
C THR A 36 -4.19 -7.32 1.06
N PRO A 37 -4.13 -6.84 -0.20
CA PRO A 37 -5.33 -6.56 -0.96
C PRO A 37 -6.08 -7.85 -1.27
N THR A 38 -7.41 -7.77 -1.22
CA THR A 38 -8.29 -8.88 -1.62
C THR A 38 -8.26 -9.08 -3.15
N ARG A 39 -8.74 -10.23 -3.62
CA ARG A 39 -8.82 -10.52 -5.07
C ARG A 39 -9.68 -9.52 -5.82
N ASP A 40 -10.77 -9.07 -5.22
CA ASP A 40 -11.66 -8.09 -5.84
C ASP A 40 -10.97 -6.72 -5.98
N GLN A 41 -10.26 -6.27 -4.94
CA GLN A 41 -9.47 -5.02 -4.99
C GLN A 41 -8.35 -5.09 -6.04
N ILE A 42 -7.64 -6.23 -6.15
CA ILE A 42 -6.62 -6.42 -7.20
C ILE A 42 -7.26 -6.32 -8.59
N ARG A 43 -8.43 -6.92 -8.78
CA ARG A 43 -9.17 -6.87 -10.04
C ARG A 43 -9.63 -5.45 -10.39
N GLU A 44 -10.04 -4.66 -9.41
CA GLU A 44 -10.38 -3.24 -9.59
C GLU A 44 -9.15 -2.39 -9.95
N MET A 45 -7.98 -2.70 -9.39
CA MET A 45 -6.72 -2.01 -9.70
C MET A 45 -6.21 -2.35 -11.09
N ASN A 46 -6.20 -3.63 -11.45
CA ASN A 46 -5.79 -4.10 -12.77
C ASN A 46 -6.42 -5.47 -13.07
N PRO A 47 -7.45 -5.55 -13.92
CA PRO A 47 -8.14 -6.81 -14.22
C PRO A 47 -7.28 -7.83 -14.98
N ASN A 48 -6.18 -7.39 -15.60
CA ASN A 48 -5.24 -8.25 -16.34
C ASN A 48 -4.06 -8.72 -15.48
N TYR A 49 -4.06 -8.41 -14.18
CA TYR A 49 -3.00 -8.83 -13.28
C TYR A 49 -3.12 -10.32 -12.97
N THR A 50 -2.22 -11.13 -13.57
CA THR A 50 -2.38 -12.58 -13.57
C THR A 50 -1.78 -13.29 -12.36
N GLU A 51 -0.69 -12.81 -11.73
CA GLU A 51 -0.24 -13.41 -10.47
C GLU A 51 0.92 -12.66 -9.78
N PHE A 52 0.74 -12.38 -8.48
CA PHE A 52 1.83 -12.26 -7.50
C PHE A 52 1.29 -12.70 -6.15
N LYS A 53 1.98 -13.64 -5.48
CA LYS A 53 1.59 -14.08 -4.13
C LYS A 53 2.09 -13.06 -3.11
N PHE A 54 1.20 -12.19 -2.68
CA PHE A 54 1.51 -11.33 -1.54
C PHE A 54 1.54 -12.14 -0.25
N PRO A 55 2.46 -11.83 0.68
CA PRO A 55 2.35 -12.32 2.04
C PRO A 55 1.02 -11.84 2.63
N GLN A 56 0.39 -12.67 3.46
CA GLN A 56 -0.87 -12.34 4.12
C GLN A 56 -0.57 -11.52 5.38
N ILE A 57 -0.81 -10.21 5.30
CA ILE A 57 -0.54 -9.21 6.33
C ILE A 57 -1.86 -8.52 6.67
N LYS A 58 -2.15 -8.39 7.97
CA LYS A 58 -3.32 -7.64 8.45
C LYS A 58 -3.02 -6.15 8.42
N SER A 59 -4.03 -5.33 8.15
CA SER A 59 -3.89 -3.88 8.20
C SER A 59 -3.44 -3.40 9.57
N HIS A 60 -2.56 -2.39 9.58
CA HIS A 60 -2.18 -1.70 10.79
C HIS A 60 -3.30 -0.74 11.20
N PRO A 61 -3.75 -0.73 12.47
CA PRO A 61 -4.75 0.23 12.91
C PRO A 61 -4.17 1.65 12.88
N TRP A 62 -4.92 2.58 12.28
CA TRP A 62 -4.63 4.00 12.42
C TRP A 62 -5.04 4.43 13.83
N GLN A 63 -4.09 4.86 14.64
CA GLN A 63 -4.41 5.43 15.95
C GLN A 63 -5.27 6.70 15.75
N LYS A 64 -6.36 6.80 16.52
CA LYS A 64 -7.21 7.99 16.57
C LYS A 64 -6.59 9.06 17.45
#